data_AF-A0A968SAG1-F1
#
_entry.id   AF-A0A968SAG1-F1
#
_cell.length_a   1.000
_cell.length_b   1.000
_cell.length_c   1.000
_cell.angle_alpha   90.00
_cell.angle_beta   90.00
_cell.angle_gamma   90.00
#
_symmetry.space_group_name_H-M   'P 1'
#
loop_
_entity.id
_entity.type
_entity.pdbx_description
1 polymer ?
#
loop_
_entity_poly.entity_id
_entity_poly.type
_entity_poly.pdbx_seq_one_letter_code
_entity_poly.pdbx_strand_id
1 'polypeptide(L)'
;MAVLAKKRSSKSKRRNLLFEKVMAMITVANLGLVLFDLSYIPWRNFYLFNIGGVRVELFGFQAQIPRLTDIYDPIKGIEPYRDTVAYLEKVEQLKAQVADQGLRSPQVTATLAELRELSDQMVDTNPFAWLT
;
A
#
# COMPACT_ATOMS: atom_id res chain seq x y z
N MET A 1 25.60 48.50 -50.50
CA MET A 1 26.02 47.35 -49.67
C MET A 1 24.86 46.95 -48.77
N ALA A 2 24.17 45.85 -49.07
CA ALA A 2 23.05 45.37 -48.24
C ALA A 2 23.54 44.24 -47.32
N VAL A 3 23.57 44.51 -46.02
CA VAL A 3 23.88 43.49 -45.00
C VAL A 3 22.62 42.64 -44.82
N LEU A 4 22.65 41.38 -45.29
CA LEU A 4 21.61 40.41 -44.99
C LEU A 4 21.64 40.07 -43.49
N ALA A 5 20.65 40.58 -42.74
CA ALA A 5 20.41 40.17 -41.37
C ALA A 5 19.98 38.70 -41.34
N LYS A 6 20.88 37.82 -40.87
CA LYS A 6 20.62 36.38 -40.69
C LYS A 6 19.54 36.17 -39.65
N LYS A 7 18.32 35.88 -40.10
CA LYS A 7 17.17 35.50 -39.27
C LYS A 7 17.50 34.24 -38.48
N ARG A 8 17.84 34.39 -37.19
CA ARG A 8 18.10 33.25 -36.28
C ARG A 8 16.83 32.38 -36.22
N SER A 9 16.98 31.09 -36.47
CA SER A 9 15.84 30.18 -36.65
C SER A 9 15.06 30.00 -35.35
N SER A 10 13.78 30.39 -35.35
CA SER A 10 12.88 30.25 -34.19
C SER A 10 12.58 28.79 -33.82
N LYS A 11 12.87 27.86 -34.75
CA LYS A 11 12.72 26.41 -34.57
C LYS A 11 13.61 25.85 -33.44
N SER A 12 14.81 26.39 -33.25
CA SER A 12 15.74 25.94 -32.20
C SER A 12 15.26 26.33 -30.80
N LYS A 13 14.81 27.58 -30.60
CA LYS A 13 14.22 28.03 -29.31
C LYS A 13 12.99 27.21 -28.91
N ARG A 14 12.14 26.82 -29.87
CA ARG A 14 10.91 26.05 -29.60
C ARG A 14 11.18 24.60 -29.20
N ARG A 15 12.24 23.97 -29.75
CA ARG A 15 12.70 22.63 -29.34
C ARG A 15 13.30 22.64 -27.93
N ASN A 16 14.06 23.67 -27.58
CA ASN A 16 14.59 23.83 -26.23
C ASN A 16 13.45 23.98 -25.22
N LEU A 17 12.41 24.74 -25.53
CA LEU A 17 11.26 24.93 -24.65
C LEU A 17 10.45 23.64 -24.40
N LEU A 18 10.28 22.77 -25.41
CA LEU A 18 9.64 21.46 -25.20
C LEU A 18 10.49 20.55 -24.31
N PHE A 19 11.80 20.54 -24.53
CA PHE A 19 12.74 19.79 -23.69
C PHE A 19 12.72 20.31 -22.25
N GLU A 20 12.77 21.62 -22.05
CA GLU A 20 12.67 22.27 -20.74
C GLU A 20 11.36 21.90 -20.03
N LYS A 21 10.22 21.90 -20.73
CA LYS A 21 8.93 21.49 -20.16
C LYS A 21 8.91 20.01 -19.77
N VAL A 22 9.42 19.14 -20.62
CA VAL A 22 9.49 17.69 -20.32
C VAL A 22 10.41 17.44 -19.14
N MET A 23 11.59 18.07 -19.11
CA MET A 23 12.51 17.97 -17.99
C MET A 23 11.91 18.52 -16.69
N ALA A 24 11.18 19.64 -16.75
CA ALA A 24 10.47 20.17 -15.59
C ALA A 24 9.39 19.20 -15.10
N MET A 25 8.61 18.59 -16.01
CA MET A 25 7.62 17.57 -15.64
C MET A 25 8.27 16.35 -14.98
N ILE A 26 9.37 15.85 -15.54
CA ILE A 26 10.14 14.73 -14.96
C ILE A 26 10.65 15.12 -13.57
N THR A 27 11.17 16.34 -13.42
CA THR A 27 11.70 16.84 -12.14
C THR A 27 10.59 16.93 -11.08
N VAL A 28 9.43 17.47 -11.44
CA VAL A 28 8.27 17.55 -10.54
C VAL A 28 7.76 16.16 -10.17
N ALA A 29 7.67 15.25 -11.14
CA ALA A 29 7.28 13.87 -10.88
C ALA A 29 8.26 13.17 -9.93
N ASN A 30 9.57 13.34 -10.14
CA ASN A 30 10.60 12.79 -9.27
C ASN A 30 10.51 13.35 -7.85
N LEU A 31 10.37 14.67 -7.69
CA LEU A 31 10.17 15.30 -6.40
C LEU A 31 8.90 14.78 -5.71
N GLY A 32 7.81 14.63 -6.46
CA GLY A 32 6.56 14.06 -5.96
C GLY A 32 6.74 12.62 -5.46
N LEU A 33 7.51 11.79 -6.17
CA LEU A 33 7.83 10.44 -5.73
C LEU A 33 8.65 10.42 -4.43
N VAL A 34 9.62 11.32 -4.28
CA VAL A 34 10.40 11.44 -3.03
C VAL A 34 9.52 11.87 -1.87
N LEU A 35 8.65 12.86 -2.06
CA LEU A 35 7.71 13.32 -1.03
C LEU A 35 6.74 12.20 -0.64
N PHE A 36 6.23 11.46 -1.63
CA PHE A 36 5.38 10.31 -1.40
C PHE A 36 6.10 9.21 -0.61
N ASP A 37 7.34 8.88 -0.97
CA ASP A 37 8.14 7.85 -0.30
C ASP A 37 8.37 8.19 1.18
N LEU A 38 8.63 9.48 1.47
CA LEU A 38 8.80 10.01 2.82
C LEU A 38 7.48 10.03 3.61
N SER A 39 6.36 10.40 2.96
CA SER A 39 5.06 10.47 3.63
C SER A 39 4.40 9.11 3.81
N TYR A 40 4.85 8.08 3.08
CA TYR A 40 4.16 6.79 3.04
C TYR A 40 4.02 6.12 4.40
N ILE A 41 5.13 5.94 5.14
CA ILE A 41 5.11 5.25 6.44
C ILE A 41 4.34 6.06 7.49
N PRO A 42 4.62 7.37 7.70
CA PRO A 42 3.91 8.17 8.70
C PRO A 42 2.41 8.28 8.43
N TRP A 43 2.01 8.33 7.16
CA TRP A 43 0.60 8.44 6.75
C TRP A 43 0.04 7.13 6.20
N ARG A 44 0.65 5.99 6.52
CA ARG A 44 0.23 4.68 5.97
C ARG A 44 -1.24 4.41 6.22
N ASN A 45 -1.75 4.74 7.40
CA ASN A 45 -3.17 4.58 7.74
C ASN A 45 -4.07 5.43 6.83
N PHE A 46 -3.66 6.66 6.50
CA PHE A 46 -4.40 7.48 5.53
C PHE A 46 -4.45 6.80 4.16
N TYR A 47 -3.33 6.29 3.64
CA TYR A 47 -3.29 5.59 2.36
C TYR A 47 -4.15 4.30 2.37
N LEU A 48 -4.08 3.53 3.46
CA LEU A 48 -4.83 2.28 3.64
C LEU A 48 -6.36 2.48 3.55
N PHE A 49 -6.86 3.56 4.15
CA PHE A 49 -8.30 3.80 4.24
C PHE A 49 -8.87 4.71 3.14
N ASN A 50 -8.04 5.53 2.49
CA ASN A 50 -8.54 6.55 1.56
C ASN A 50 -8.16 6.29 0.08
N ILE A 51 -7.19 5.41 -0.21
CA ILE A 51 -6.63 5.29 -1.57
C ILE A 51 -6.75 3.87 -2.13
N GLY A 52 -7.58 3.73 -3.16
CA GLY A 52 -7.82 2.47 -3.89
C GLY A 52 -8.88 1.59 -3.22
N GLY A 53 -8.98 0.33 -3.65
CA GLY A 53 -10.00 -0.62 -3.16
C GLY A 53 -11.41 -0.33 -3.65
N VAL A 54 -11.57 0.54 -4.65
CA VAL A 54 -12.85 0.98 -5.20
C VAL A 54 -13.06 0.35 -6.58
N ARG A 55 -14.30 -0.01 -6.87
CA ARG A 55 -14.75 -0.43 -8.20
C ARG A 55 -15.10 0.82 -9.00
N VAL A 56 -14.50 0.97 -10.18
CA VAL A 56 -14.77 2.08 -11.08
C VAL A 56 -15.26 1.54 -12.42
N GLU A 57 -16.22 2.24 -12.99
CA GLU A 57 -16.63 2.03 -14.38
C GLU A 57 -16.00 3.14 -15.22
N LEU A 58 -15.08 2.75 -16.10
CA LEU A 58 -14.35 3.68 -16.94
C LEU A 58 -14.51 3.26 -18.40
N PHE A 59 -15.07 4.14 -19.23
CA PHE A 59 -15.29 3.87 -20.65
C PHE A 59 -16.09 2.57 -20.93
N GLY A 60 -17.06 2.24 -20.07
CA GLY A 60 -17.85 1.02 -20.17
C GLY A 60 -17.12 -0.26 -19.73
N PHE A 61 -15.92 -0.14 -19.17
CA PHE A 61 -15.16 -1.25 -18.57
C PHE A 61 -15.24 -1.19 -17.05
N GLN A 62 -15.57 -2.31 -16.41
CA GLN A 62 -15.52 -2.45 -14.96
C GLN A 62 -14.10 -2.81 -14.52
N ALA A 63 -13.44 -1.88 -13.84
CA ALA A 63 -12.11 -2.07 -13.27
C ALA A 63 -12.17 -2.01 -11.74
N GLN A 64 -11.46 -2.93 -11.09
CA GLN A 64 -11.18 -2.83 -9.65
C GLN A 64 -9.83 -2.18 -9.46
N ILE A 65 -9.81 -1.03 -8.79
CA ILE A 65 -8.55 -0.36 -8.44
C ILE A 65 -8.00 -1.04 -7.19
N PRO A 66 -6.80 -1.66 -7.22
CA PRO A 66 -6.19 -2.24 -6.03
C PRO A 66 -5.90 -1.17 -4.99
N ARG A 67 -5.76 -1.55 -3.71
CA ARG A 67 -5.36 -0.59 -2.68
C ARG A 67 -3.89 -0.24 -2.87
N LEU A 68 -3.53 1.01 -2.60
CA LEU A 68 -2.13 1.43 -2.71
C LEU A 68 -1.19 0.62 -1.80
N THR A 69 -1.69 0.25 -0.62
CA THR A 69 -0.97 -0.57 0.36
C THR A 69 -0.62 -1.96 -0.17
N ASP A 70 -1.51 -2.60 -0.92
CA ASP A 70 -1.29 -3.95 -1.44
C ASP A 70 -0.10 -4.02 -2.41
N ILE A 71 0.22 -2.90 -3.07
CA ILE A 71 1.33 -2.79 -4.03
C ILE A 71 2.59 -2.28 -3.35
N TYR A 72 2.46 -1.32 -2.43
CA TYR A 72 3.60 -0.57 -1.93
C TYR A 72 4.13 -1.06 -0.58
N ASP A 73 3.30 -1.72 0.24
CA ASP A 73 3.76 -2.39 1.48
C ASP A 73 4.89 -3.39 1.17
N PRO A 74 4.79 -4.28 0.15
CA PRO A 74 5.89 -5.19 -0.21
C PRO A 74 7.17 -4.47 -0.65
N ILE A 75 7.05 -3.34 -1.37
CA ILE A 75 8.20 -2.53 -1.80
C ILE A 75 8.92 -1.93 -0.57
N LYS A 76 8.15 -1.58 0.46
CA LYS A 76 8.66 -1.08 1.75
C LYS A 76 9.04 -2.19 2.74
N GLY A 77 8.91 -3.48 2.35
CA GLY A 77 9.19 -4.61 3.24
C GLY A 77 8.24 -4.70 4.43
N ILE A 78 7.04 -4.14 4.31
CA ILE A 78 6.01 -4.22 5.34
C ILE A 78 5.28 -5.56 5.16
N GLU A 79 5.61 -6.50 6.03
CA GLU A 79 5.01 -7.83 6.06
C GLU A 79 4.12 -7.98 7.31
N PRO A 80 3.01 -8.76 7.21
CA PRO A 80 2.24 -9.12 8.40
C PRO A 80 3.10 -9.87 9.41
N TYR A 81 2.91 -9.57 10.69
CA TYR A 81 3.65 -10.26 11.75
C TYR A 81 3.23 -11.73 11.85
N ARG A 82 4.22 -12.64 11.84
CA ARG A 82 4.00 -14.10 11.76
C ARG A 82 3.04 -14.61 12.85
N ASP A 83 3.20 -14.15 14.07
CA ASP A 83 2.40 -14.64 15.20
C ASP A 83 0.95 -14.15 15.10
N THR A 84 0.74 -12.94 14.54
CA THR A 84 -0.61 -12.43 14.25
C THR A 84 -1.29 -13.24 13.15
N VAL A 85 -0.54 -13.66 12.12
CA VAL A 85 -1.08 -14.55 11.07
C VAL A 85 -1.49 -15.89 11.66
N ALA A 86 -0.61 -16.51 12.44
CA ALA A 86 -0.89 -17.80 13.10
C ALA A 86 -2.11 -17.73 14.02
N TYR A 87 -2.25 -16.63 14.78
CA TYR A 87 -3.43 -16.39 15.61
C TYR A 87 -4.71 -16.27 14.78
N LEU A 88 -4.70 -15.49 13.69
CA LEU A 88 -5.86 -15.31 12.82
C LEU A 88 -6.28 -16.63 12.15
N GLU A 89 -5.33 -17.45 11.71
CA GLU A 89 -5.60 -18.79 11.17
C GLU A 89 -6.30 -19.69 12.21
N LYS A 90 -5.85 -19.64 13.47
CA LYS A 90 -6.49 -20.36 14.58
C LYS A 90 -7.89 -19.84 14.90
N VAL A 91 -8.12 -18.54 14.77
CA VAL A 91 -9.46 -17.95 14.90
C VAL A 91 -10.39 -18.46 13.81
N GLU A 92 -9.92 -18.53 12.56
CA GLU A 92 -10.72 -19.10 11.46
C GLU A 92 -10.99 -20.60 11.67
N GLN A 93 -10.01 -21.35 12.17
CA GLN A 93 -10.21 -22.76 12.57
C GLN A 93 -11.28 -22.89 13.66
N LEU A 94 -11.25 -22.06 14.70
CA LEU A 94 -12.25 -22.05 15.75
C LEU A 94 -13.64 -21.74 15.21
N LYS A 95 -13.79 -20.72 14.35
CA LYS A 95 -15.07 -20.36 13.72
C LYS A 95 -15.66 -21.53 12.96
N ALA A 96 -14.85 -22.24 12.17
CA ALA A 96 -15.29 -23.41 11.43
C ALA A 96 -15.74 -24.55 12.36
N GLN A 97 -14.97 -24.84 13.42
CA GLN A 97 -15.32 -25.89 14.39
C GLN A 97 -16.60 -25.58 15.17
N VAL A 98 -16.80 -24.32 15.56
CA VAL A 98 -18.02 -23.90 16.28
C VAL A 98 -19.25 -23.99 15.37
N ALA A 99 -19.11 -23.64 14.10
CA ALA A 99 -20.20 -23.74 13.13
C ALA A 99 -20.64 -25.20 12.87
N ASP A 100 -19.70 -26.15 12.90
CA ASP A 100 -19.95 -27.57 12.63
C ASP A 100 -20.36 -28.36 13.88
N GLN A 101 -19.64 -28.21 14.99
CA GLN A 101 -19.71 -29.09 16.17
C GLN A 101 -20.35 -28.42 17.40
N GLY A 102 -20.56 -27.10 17.33
CA GLY A 102 -21.04 -26.30 18.44
C GLY A 102 -19.99 -26.03 19.52
N LEU A 103 -20.31 -25.09 20.42
CA LEU A 103 -19.38 -24.53 21.41
C LEU A 103 -18.88 -25.52 22.48
N ARG A 104 -19.53 -26.68 22.62
CA ARG A 104 -19.24 -27.66 23.68
C ARG A 104 -18.39 -28.84 23.23
N SER A 105 -17.91 -28.84 21.99
CA SER A 105 -17.04 -29.93 21.54
C SER A 105 -15.68 -29.88 22.25
N PRO A 106 -15.07 -31.04 22.54
CA PRO A 106 -13.69 -31.11 23.05
C PRO A 106 -12.69 -30.39 22.13
N GLN A 107 -12.93 -30.44 20.82
CA GLN A 107 -12.11 -29.80 19.80
C GLN A 107 -12.13 -28.28 19.92
N VAL A 108 -13.32 -27.68 20.09
CA VAL A 108 -13.47 -26.24 20.32
C VAL A 108 -12.76 -25.81 21.60
N THR A 109 -12.86 -26.62 22.66
CA THR A 109 -12.19 -26.34 23.94
C THR A 109 -10.67 -26.35 23.80
N ALA A 110 -10.11 -27.31 23.05
CA ALA A 110 -8.68 -27.38 22.77
C ALA A 110 -8.20 -26.18 21.94
N THR A 111 -8.86 -25.86 20.83
CA THR A 111 -8.51 -24.70 19.99
C THR A 111 -8.60 -23.38 20.77
N LEU A 112 -9.56 -23.25 21.68
CA LEU A 112 -9.68 -22.07 22.54
C LEU A 112 -8.53 -21.96 23.55
N ALA A 113 -8.03 -23.07 24.06
CA ALA A 113 -6.85 -23.09 24.93
C ALA A 113 -5.59 -22.66 24.17
N GLU A 114 -5.40 -23.14 22.94
CA GLU A 114 -4.29 -22.70 22.07
C GLU A 114 -4.37 -21.21 21.74
N LEU A 115 -5.57 -20.68 21.47
CA LEU A 115 -5.75 -19.25 21.21
C LEU A 115 -5.41 -18.38 22.42
N ARG A 116 -5.70 -18.85 23.65
CA ARG A 116 -5.30 -18.15 24.88
C ARG A 116 -3.78 -18.08 25.00
N GLU A 117 -3.11 -19.20 24.80
CA GLU A 117 -1.64 -19.26 24.80
C GLU A 117 -1.03 -18.32 23.75
N LEU A 118 -1.53 -18.35 22.51
CA LEU A 118 -1.06 -17.42 21.46
C LEU A 118 -1.33 -15.96 21.82
N SER A 119 -2.45 -15.66 22.47
CA SER A 119 -2.77 -14.32 22.96
C SER A 119 -1.80 -13.87 24.05
N ASP A 120 -1.51 -14.73 25.02
CA ASP A 120 -0.57 -14.43 26.11
C ASP A 120 0.82 -14.18 25.53
N GLN A 121 1.29 -15.00 24.59
CA GLN A 121 2.56 -14.79 23.88
C GLN A 121 2.60 -13.46 23.10
N MET A 122 1.52 -13.09 22.40
CA MET A 122 1.47 -11.80 21.69
C MET A 122 1.46 -10.62 22.66
N VAL A 123 0.81 -10.72 23.81
CA VAL A 123 0.82 -9.66 24.83
C VAL A 123 2.21 -9.52 25.43
N ASP A 124 2.85 -10.64 25.79
CA ASP A 124 4.17 -10.66 26.41
C ASP A 124 5.28 -10.18 25.47
N THR A 125 5.24 -10.59 24.20
CA THR A 125 6.22 -10.16 23.18
C THR A 125 5.97 -8.74 22.69
N ASN A 126 4.76 -8.20 22.93
CA ASN A 126 4.31 -6.88 22.51
C ASN A 126 4.79 -6.49 21.10
N PRO A 127 4.42 -7.25 20.05
CA PRO A 127 4.86 -7.00 18.69
C PRO A 127 4.34 -5.66 18.14
N PHE A 128 3.43 -5.01 18.86
CA PHE A 128 2.82 -3.72 18.55
C PHE A 128 3.42 -2.55 19.32
N ALA A 129 4.47 -2.76 20.13
CA ALA A 129 5.11 -1.70 20.92
C ALA A 129 5.60 -0.52 20.04
N TRP A 130 5.89 -0.78 18.77
CA TRP A 130 6.32 0.21 17.79
C TRP A 130 5.16 1.04 17.20
N LEU A 131 3.92 0.71 17.53
CA LEU A 131 2.69 1.33 17.01
C LEU A 131 2.06 2.37 17.96
N THR A 132 2.67 2.63 19.12
CA THR A 132 2.26 3.64 20.12
C THR A 132 3.29 4.76 20.23
#